data_AF-A0A060WPK8-F1
#
_entry.id   AF-A0A060WPK8-F1
#
_cell.length_a   1.000
_cell.length_b   1.000
_cell.length_c   1.000
_cell.angle_alpha   90.00
_cell.angle_beta   90.00
_cell.angle_gamma   90.00
#
_symmetry.space_group_name_H-M   'P 1'
#
loop_
_entity.id
_entity.type
_entity.pdbx_description
1 polymer ?
#
loop_
_entity_poly.entity_id
_entity_poly.type
_entity_poly.pdbx_seq_one_letter_code
_entity_poly.pdbx_strand_id
1 'polypeptide(L)'
;MKSRVPKRRSTLEIQDSGEEKKGKEEKDASGDEDDDHNDDAPEVLVGSSEEEAADDSDSQKDFIVEDMKKTGDKESSDEKAVSLPRQFITGSQLNHFQVVVKALMINVLDETFLKSLYGGDRTKRYAQEMMASLFHFDERMILPRLENLKQRSRWTDRYKERVECYPKVQLMKLGLHGSVCEACKLQRQCSFSVNLSGQLYDLNSLQEDQFMPSDTQAFSVCSVCASRTEVYHALKHFKYHLFQHCRTVMEEEKNGEEEPVKETVKRVFTKLEESGWISEEYEKFQDHLNEADYFQEEKLD
;
A
#
# COMPACT_ATOMS: atom_id res chain seq x y z
N MET A 1 -65.60 -21.10 -20.75
CA MET A 1 -65.84 -22.13 -21.79
C MET A 1 -65.02 -21.78 -23.04
N LYS A 2 -64.65 -22.78 -23.88
CA LYS A 2 -64.23 -22.73 -25.30
C LYS A 2 -63.71 -21.36 -25.83
N SER A 3 -62.40 -21.10 -26.03
CA SER A 3 -61.43 -21.73 -26.95
C SER A 3 -61.67 -21.49 -28.45
N ARG A 4 -60.76 -20.76 -29.13
CA ARG A 4 -59.97 -21.25 -30.30
C ARG A 4 -58.91 -20.24 -30.80
N VAL A 5 -57.87 -20.80 -31.45
CA VAL A 5 -56.76 -20.12 -32.16
C VAL A 5 -56.50 -20.88 -33.48
N PRO A 6 -56.05 -20.23 -34.58
CA PRO A 6 -55.43 -20.91 -35.74
C PRO A 6 -53.91 -20.62 -35.89
N LYS A 7 -53.17 -21.55 -36.52
CA LYS A 7 -51.67 -21.58 -36.65
C LYS A 7 -51.14 -21.49 -38.10
N ARG A 8 -49.87 -21.04 -38.25
CA ARG A 8 -48.74 -21.51 -39.12
C ARG A 8 -47.43 -21.07 -38.40
N ARG A 9 -46.25 -21.74 -38.31
CA ARG A 9 -45.58 -22.97 -38.81
C ARG A 9 -44.95 -22.97 -40.23
N SER A 10 -43.61 -22.87 -40.28
CA SER A 10 -42.68 -24.02 -40.45
C SER A 10 -41.72 -24.07 -39.23
N THR A 11 -40.78 -25.00 -38.91
CA THR A 11 -40.13 -26.22 -39.48
C THR A 11 -39.04 -26.14 -40.56
N LEU A 12 -38.20 -27.20 -40.60
CA LEU A 12 -36.93 -27.42 -41.33
C LEU A 12 -35.76 -26.67 -40.65
N GLU A 13 -34.88 -27.27 -39.83
CA GLU A 13 -34.50 -28.68 -39.52
C GLU A 13 -33.74 -29.48 -40.60
N ILE A 14 -32.50 -29.85 -40.27
CA ILE A 14 -31.64 -31.03 -40.65
C ILE A 14 -30.20 -30.66 -40.15
N GLN A 15 -29.55 -31.35 -39.19
CA GLN A 15 -28.97 -32.73 -39.19
C GLN A 15 -27.68 -32.84 -40.05
N ASP A 16 -26.61 -33.58 -39.69
CA ASP A 16 -26.19 -34.30 -38.44
C ASP A 16 -24.70 -34.74 -38.55
N SER A 17 -24.07 -35.24 -37.46
CA SER A 17 -22.78 -35.99 -37.37
C SER A 17 -21.46 -35.24 -37.72
N GLY A 18 -20.26 -35.68 -37.32
CA GLY A 18 -19.86 -36.79 -36.42
C GLY A 18 -18.32 -37.00 -36.29
N GLU A 19 -17.91 -37.66 -35.19
CA GLU A 19 -16.67 -38.45 -34.92
C GLU A 19 -15.22 -37.87 -35.00
N GLU A 20 -14.54 -37.92 -33.84
CA GLU A 20 -13.22 -38.53 -33.50
C GLU A 20 -11.85 -38.25 -34.22
N LYS A 21 -10.87 -37.93 -33.35
CA LYS A 21 -9.49 -38.51 -33.18
C LYS A 21 -8.25 -38.03 -33.95
N LYS A 22 -7.15 -38.04 -33.17
CA LYS A 22 -5.69 -38.19 -33.50
C LYS A 22 -5.00 -37.15 -34.41
N GLY A 23 -4.37 -36.17 -33.76
CA GLY A 23 -2.92 -36.11 -33.50
C GLY A 23 -1.91 -36.37 -34.62
N LYS A 24 -0.93 -35.46 -34.73
CA LYS A 24 0.34 -35.68 -35.44
C LYS A 24 1.50 -34.93 -34.76
N GLU A 25 2.57 -35.65 -34.42
CA GLU A 25 3.92 -35.10 -34.24
C GLU A 25 4.63 -35.22 -35.60
N GLU A 26 5.46 -34.23 -35.97
CA GLU A 26 6.44 -34.31 -37.06
C GLU A 26 7.27 -33.02 -37.12
N LYS A 27 8.53 -33.08 -36.66
CA LYS A 27 9.62 -32.16 -37.04
C LYS A 27 10.96 -32.88 -36.89
N ASP A 28 11.47 -33.38 -38.00
CA ASP A 28 12.80 -33.97 -38.09
C ASP A 28 13.92 -32.92 -37.97
N ALA A 29 15.12 -33.40 -37.67
CA ALA A 29 16.33 -32.61 -37.47
C ALA A 29 17.23 -32.54 -38.71
N SER A 30 18.16 -31.59 -38.72
CA SER A 30 19.59 -31.75 -39.09
C SER A 30 20.25 -30.38 -39.29
N GLY A 31 21.52 -30.23 -38.89
CA GLY A 31 22.29 -29.01 -39.19
C GLY A 31 23.27 -28.55 -38.10
N ASP A 32 24.19 -29.42 -37.69
CA ASP A 32 25.49 -29.03 -37.11
C ASP A 32 26.32 -28.27 -38.20
N GLU A 33 27.45 -27.59 -37.95
CA GLU A 33 28.56 -27.81 -37.01
C GLU A 33 29.33 -26.46 -36.78
N ASP A 34 29.97 -26.34 -35.60
CA ASP A 34 31.22 -25.65 -35.23
C ASP A 34 31.59 -24.18 -35.64
N ASP A 35 32.10 -23.41 -34.65
CA ASP A 35 33.53 -22.99 -34.61
C ASP A 35 33.94 -22.63 -33.14
N ASP A 36 35.25 -22.49 -32.87
CA ASP A 36 35.88 -22.84 -31.57
C ASP A 36 36.19 -21.66 -30.59
N HIS A 37 36.65 -22.00 -29.38
CA HIS A 37 37.05 -21.14 -28.28
C HIS A 37 38.28 -20.26 -28.56
N ASN A 38 38.39 -19.11 -27.86
CA ASN A 38 39.61 -18.80 -27.11
C ASN A 38 39.41 -17.80 -25.95
N ASP A 39 40.09 -18.03 -24.83
CA ASP A 39 40.31 -17.07 -23.74
C ASP A 39 41.79 -16.64 -23.76
N ASP A 40 42.10 -15.34 -23.76
CA ASP A 40 43.38 -14.86 -23.19
C ASP A 40 43.40 -13.35 -22.89
N ALA A 41 44.25 -12.95 -21.94
CA ALA A 41 44.63 -11.57 -21.62
C ALA A 41 46.02 -11.60 -20.96
N PRO A 42 46.90 -10.57 -21.08
CA PRO A 42 46.77 -9.47 -20.11
C PRO A 42 47.45 -8.09 -20.44
N GLU A 43 47.30 -7.17 -19.48
CA GLU A 43 48.22 -6.09 -19.01
C GLU A 43 48.49 -4.76 -19.79
N VAL A 44 48.06 -3.67 -19.13
CA VAL A 44 48.82 -2.44 -18.73
C VAL A 44 49.35 -1.46 -19.81
N LEU A 45 48.93 -0.18 -19.69
CA LEU A 45 49.86 0.96 -19.49
C LEU A 45 49.18 2.24 -18.94
N VAL A 46 49.98 3.10 -18.30
CA VAL A 46 49.59 4.19 -17.37
C VAL A 46 49.29 5.53 -18.08
N GLY A 47 48.36 6.32 -17.52
CA GLY A 47 48.23 7.77 -17.76
C GLY A 47 47.54 8.46 -16.58
N SER A 48 48.05 9.61 -16.11
CA SER A 48 47.61 10.28 -14.87
C SER A 48 47.10 11.70 -15.10
N SER A 49 46.10 12.09 -14.30
CA SER A 49 45.90 13.46 -13.80
C SER A 49 45.05 13.42 -12.53
N GLU A 50 45.46 14.16 -11.51
CA GLU A 50 44.71 14.41 -10.27
C GLU A 50 43.88 15.70 -10.42
N GLU A 51 42.68 15.79 -9.82
CA GLU A 51 42.14 17.04 -9.24
C GLU A 51 41.18 16.75 -8.06
N GLU A 52 41.51 17.32 -6.89
CA GLU A 52 40.63 17.73 -5.77
C GLU A 52 39.40 16.88 -5.38
N ALA A 53 39.63 15.83 -4.57
CA ALA A 53 38.58 15.23 -3.74
C ALA A 53 38.35 16.08 -2.47
N ALA A 54 37.39 17.00 -2.52
CA ALA A 54 37.06 17.87 -1.38
C ALA A 54 36.48 17.08 -0.17
N ASP A 55 37.16 17.15 0.97
CA ASP A 55 36.79 16.53 2.25
C ASP A 55 35.69 17.33 2.97
N ASP A 56 34.42 17.08 2.63
CA ASP A 56 33.26 17.60 3.38
C ASP A 56 32.95 16.72 4.60
N SER A 57 33.74 16.93 5.65
CA SER A 57 33.71 16.20 6.91
C SER A 57 32.54 16.63 7.83
N ASP A 58 31.28 16.52 7.37
CA ASP A 58 30.10 16.80 8.21
C ASP A 58 29.62 15.56 8.98
N SER A 59 29.81 15.57 10.30
CA SER A 59 29.48 14.48 11.22
C SER A 59 27.98 14.46 11.59
N GLN A 60 27.13 14.10 10.62
CA GLN A 60 25.65 14.02 10.77
C GLN A 60 25.15 12.86 11.66
N LYS A 61 25.69 12.73 12.87
CA LYS A 61 25.26 11.76 13.91
C LYS A 61 24.12 12.27 14.79
N ASP A 62 23.90 13.59 14.83
CA ASP A 62 22.89 14.29 15.65
C ASP A 62 21.43 13.94 15.33
N PHE A 63 21.17 13.00 14.40
CA PHE A 63 19.82 12.49 14.11
C PHE A 63 19.35 11.40 15.10
N ILE A 64 20.26 10.81 15.89
CA ILE A 64 19.95 9.71 16.83
C ILE A 64 20.44 10.08 18.22
N VAL A 65 19.51 10.27 19.16
CA VAL A 65 19.80 10.56 20.58
C VAL A 65 20.25 9.27 21.28
N GLU A 66 21.29 9.35 22.12
CA GLU A 66 21.71 8.23 22.98
C GLU A 66 20.74 8.01 24.16
N ASP A 67 20.38 6.75 24.42
CA ASP A 67 19.46 6.34 25.48
C ASP A 67 19.95 6.73 26.90
N MET A 68 19.00 7.09 27.77
CA MET A 68 19.30 7.35 29.18
C MET A 68 19.65 6.07 29.96
N LYS A 69 20.52 6.24 30.96
CA LYS A 69 21.29 5.15 31.60
C LYS A 69 20.44 4.26 32.53
N LYS A 70 20.71 2.95 32.48
CA LYS A 70 20.25 1.94 33.47
C LYS A 70 20.66 2.31 34.91
N THR A 71 19.80 1.97 35.87
CA THR A 71 20.20 1.71 37.27
C THR A 71 19.34 0.63 37.95
N GLY A 72 19.98 -0.38 38.56
CA GLY A 72 19.45 -1.15 39.69
C GLY A 72 18.62 -2.40 39.38
N ASP A 73 19.16 -3.57 39.76
CA ASP A 73 18.47 -4.87 39.67
C ASP A 73 17.52 -5.13 40.85
N LYS A 74 16.49 -5.95 40.61
CA LYS A 74 16.19 -7.11 41.47
C LYS A 74 15.21 -8.09 40.83
N GLU A 75 15.55 -9.38 40.91
CA GLU A 75 14.66 -10.48 40.54
C GLU A 75 13.75 -10.89 41.70
N SER A 76 12.50 -11.28 41.37
CA SER A 76 11.70 -12.21 42.17
C SER A 76 10.69 -12.90 41.25
N SER A 77 10.58 -14.22 41.34
CA SER A 77 9.76 -15.06 40.47
C SER A 77 8.25 -14.93 40.70
N ASP A 78 7.46 -14.87 39.63
CA ASP A 78 6.16 -15.55 39.55
C ASP A 78 5.68 -15.70 38.09
N GLU A 79 5.07 -16.83 37.74
CA GLU A 79 4.66 -17.15 36.36
C GLU A 79 3.32 -16.52 35.97
N LYS A 80 3.32 -15.25 35.56
CA LYS A 80 2.18 -14.59 34.89
C LYS A 80 2.61 -13.80 33.66
N ALA A 81 1.73 -13.76 32.66
CA ALA A 81 2.04 -13.31 31.31
C ALA A 81 2.74 -11.94 31.29
N VAL A 82 3.92 -11.88 30.65
CA VAL A 82 4.72 -10.67 30.51
C VAL A 82 4.07 -9.75 29.47
N SER A 83 3.10 -8.95 29.93
CA SER A 83 2.69 -7.74 29.20
C SER A 83 3.83 -6.73 29.28
N LEU A 84 4.72 -6.76 28.28
CA LEU A 84 5.68 -5.68 28.05
C LEU A 84 4.95 -4.33 28.13
N PRO A 85 5.46 -3.34 28.89
CA PRO A 85 4.81 -2.04 28.98
C PRO A 85 4.66 -1.45 27.58
N ARG A 86 3.47 -0.96 27.21
CA ARG A 86 3.16 -0.48 25.84
C ARG A 86 4.30 0.35 25.26
N GLN A 87 4.82 1.29 26.05
CA GLN A 87 5.98 2.16 25.77
C GLN A 87 7.19 1.47 25.10
N PHE A 88 7.55 0.23 25.47
CA PHE A 88 8.69 -0.49 24.87
C PHE A 88 8.37 -1.16 23.52
N ILE A 89 7.10 -1.45 23.23
CA ILE A 89 6.65 -1.94 21.92
C ILE A 89 6.29 -0.76 21.01
N THR A 90 5.60 0.26 21.54
CA THR A 90 5.18 1.44 20.79
C THR A 90 6.34 2.39 20.52
N GLY A 91 7.40 2.42 21.33
CA GLY A 91 8.56 3.28 21.09
C GLY A 91 9.24 3.00 19.76
N SER A 92 9.57 1.74 19.45
CA SER A 92 10.17 1.38 18.16
C SER A 92 9.21 1.58 16.98
N GLN A 93 7.92 1.31 17.17
CA GLN A 93 6.90 1.51 16.14
C GLN A 93 6.63 3.00 15.85
N LEU A 94 6.58 3.85 16.87
CA LEU A 94 6.47 5.31 16.75
C LEU A 94 7.73 5.89 16.11
N ASN A 95 8.93 5.44 16.50
CA ASN A 95 10.17 5.87 15.86
C ASN A 95 10.17 5.53 14.35
N HIS A 96 9.71 4.34 13.95
CA HIS A 96 9.52 4.02 12.53
C HIS A 96 8.47 4.93 11.86
N PHE A 97 7.33 5.21 12.51
CA PHE A 97 6.30 6.11 12.00
C PHE A 97 6.81 7.55 11.81
N GLN A 98 7.57 8.07 12.78
CA GLN A 98 8.25 9.37 12.69
C GLN A 98 9.22 9.43 11.50
N VAL A 99 9.97 8.36 11.24
CA VAL A 99 10.86 8.28 10.07
C VAL A 99 10.06 8.18 8.76
N VAL A 100 8.91 7.51 8.75
CA VAL A 100 7.97 7.54 7.60
C VAL A 100 7.45 8.95 7.36
N VAL A 101 6.97 9.68 8.39
CA VAL A 101 6.53 11.08 8.27
C VAL A 101 7.63 11.96 7.68
N LYS A 102 8.88 11.84 8.17
CA LYS A 102 10.04 12.54 7.57
C LYS A 102 10.24 12.20 6.09
N ALA A 103 10.17 10.92 5.71
CA ALA A 103 10.29 10.49 4.32
C ALA A 103 9.17 11.04 3.42
N LEU A 104 7.94 11.12 3.93
CA LEU A 104 6.79 11.72 3.24
C LEU A 104 6.98 13.24 3.06
N MET A 105 7.42 13.96 4.10
CA MET A 105 7.69 15.41 4.03
C MET A 105 8.83 15.75 3.06
N ILE A 106 9.86 14.90 2.95
CA ILE A 106 10.89 15.05 1.91
C ILE A 106 10.27 14.83 0.52
N ASN A 107 9.37 13.86 0.35
CA ASN A 107 8.68 13.60 -0.92
C ASN A 107 7.72 14.71 -1.37
N VAL A 108 7.28 15.60 -0.46
CA VAL A 108 6.53 16.82 -0.80
C VAL A 108 7.45 17.88 -1.45
N LEU A 109 8.73 17.90 -1.10
CA LEU A 109 9.72 18.86 -1.63
C LEU A 109 10.56 18.29 -2.79
N ASP A 110 10.72 16.97 -2.85
CA ASP A 110 11.37 16.21 -3.92
C ASP A 110 10.44 15.06 -4.33
N GLU A 111 9.58 15.29 -5.33
CA GLU A 111 8.63 14.29 -5.84
C GLU A 111 9.30 12.99 -6.36
N THR A 112 10.61 13.02 -6.58
CA THR A 112 11.41 11.85 -6.99
C THR A 112 11.96 11.07 -5.80
N PHE A 113 11.80 11.57 -4.57
CA PHE A 113 12.41 11.02 -3.36
C PHE A 113 12.03 9.57 -3.12
N LEU A 114 10.74 9.27 -2.91
CA LEU A 114 10.29 7.89 -2.66
C LEU A 114 10.58 6.98 -3.85
N LYS A 115 10.44 7.48 -5.09
CA LYS A 115 10.72 6.69 -6.28
C LYS A 115 12.18 6.23 -6.35
N SER A 116 13.13 7.14 -6.11
CA SER A 116 14.57 6.83 -6.08
C SER A 116 15.01 6.09 -4.80
N LEU A 117 14.22 6.19 -3.73
CA LEU A 117 14.39 5.40 -2.51
C LEU A 117 13.98 3.94 -2.73
N TYR A 118 12.74 3.69 -3.20
CA TYR A 118 12.24 2.35 -3.55
C TYR A 118 12.95 1.72 -4.77
N GLY A 119 13.49 2.52 -5.69
CA GLY A 119 14.34 2.06 -6.79
C GLY A 119 15.74 1.57 -6.36
N GLY A 120 16.20 1.93 -5.16
CA GLY A 120 17.51 1.56 -4.64
C GLY A 120 18.66 2.51 -5.03
N ASP A 121 18.38 3.58 -5.77
CA ASP A 121 19.37 4.58 -6.20
C ASP A 121 20.08 5.25 -5.00
N ARG A 122 19.35 5.43 -3.89
CA ARG A 122 19.85 6.10 -2.68
C ARG A 122 20.56 5.12 -1.73
N THR A 123 21.84 4.87 -1.99
CA THR A 123 22.67 3.91 -1.24
C THR A 123 23.20 4.41 0.13
N LYS A 124 23.07 5.70 0.46
CA LYS A 124 23.58 6.29 1.72
C LYS A 124 22.82 5.73 2.95
N ARG A 125 23.52 5.58 4.09
CA ARG A 125 22.97 4.97 5.32
C ARG A 125 21.61 5.53 5.76
N TYR A 126 21.41 6.85 5.76
CA TYR A 126 20.13 7.45 6.17
C TYR A 126 18.95 6.98 5.29
N ALA A 127 19.20 6.74 4.00
CA ALA A 127 18.20 6.26 3.07
C ALA A 127 17.88 4.77 3.32
N GLN A 128 18.88 3.97 3.71
CA GLN A 128 18.65 2.59 4.17
C GLN A 128 17.81 2.55 5.46
N GLU A 129 18.02 3.48 6.39
CA GLU A 129 17.25 3.59 7.65
C GLU A 129 15.80 4.09 7.41
N MET A 130 15.61 5.01 6.45
CA MET A 130 14.28 5.42 5.97
C MET A 130 13.56 4.29 5.24
N MET A 131 14.26 3.57 4.35
CA MET A 131 13.74 2.39 3.64
C MET A 131 13.31 1.29 4.62
N ALA A 132 14.13 0.97 5.62
CA ALA A 132 13.79 -0.02 6.64
C ALA A 132 12.53 0.37 7.43
N SER A 133 12.28 1.67 7.63
CA SER A 133 11.09 2.18 8.32
C SER A 133 9.84 2.17 7.44
N LEU A 134 9.97 2.53 6.15
CA LEU A 134 8.90 2.39 5.15
C LEU A 134 8.52 0.91 4.96
N PHE A 135 9.51 0.02 4.80
CA PHE A 135 9.29 -1.43 4.74
C PHE A 135 8.63 -1.97 6.01
N HIS A 136 9.03 -1.50 7.20
CA HIS A 136 8.36 -1.88 8.45
C HIS A 136 6.87 -1.46 8.43
N PHE A 137 6.59 -0.24 7.98
CA PHE A 137 5.23 0.30 7.91
C PHE A 137 4.35 -0.43 6.88
N ASP A 138 4.81 -0.53 5.63
CA ASP A 138 4.09 -1.18 4.53
C ASP A 138 3.94 -2.70 4.77
N GLU A 139 5.06 -3.42 4.91
CA GLU A 139 5.10 -4.89 4.81
C GLU A 139 4.87 -5.61 6.15
N ARG A 140 5.15 -4.96 7.30
CA ARG A 140 4.97 -5.58 8.62
C ARG A 140 3.74 -5.09 9.37
N MET A 141 3.34 -3.82 9.21
CA MET A 141 2.16 -3.27 9.88
C MET A 141 0.91 -3.39 9.00
N ILE A 142 0.95 -2.93 7.75
CA ILE A 142 -0.25 -2.84 6.90
C ILE A 142 -0.54 -4.15 6.15
N LEU A 143 0.40 -4.66 5.35
CA LEU A 143 0.15 -5.76 4.40
C LEU A 143 -0.47 -7.03 5.04
N PRO A 144 -0.02 -7.53 6.21
CA PRO A 144 -0.59 -8.75 6.80
C PRO A 144 -2.07 -8.61 7.17
N ARG A 145 -2.50 -7.39 7.53
CA ARG A 145 -3.89 -7.07 7.89
C ARG A 145 -4.76 -6.92 6.65
N LEU A 146 -4.25 -6.23 5.61
CA LEU A 146 -4.93 -6.15 4.31
C LEU A 146 -5.14 -7.54 3.71
N GLU A 147 -4.12 -8.39 3.67
CA GLU A 147 -4.25 -9.75 3.15
C GLU A 147 -5.21 -10.61 3.99
N ASN A 148 -5.21 -10.48 5.32
CA ASN A 148 -6.18 -11.17 6.17
C ASN A 148 -7.63 -10.78 5.82
N LEU A 149 -7.92 -9.47 5.74
CA LEU A 149 -9.23 -8.94 5.39
C LEU A 149 -9.66 -9.34 3.96
N LYS A 150 -8.73 -9.29 3.00
CA LYS A 150 -8.93 -9.59 1.57
C LYS A 150 -9.16 -11.08 1.31
N GLN A 151 -8.36 -11.96 1.89
CA GLN A 151 -8.49 -13.42 1.77
C GLN A 151 -9.75 -13.95 2.46
N ARG A 152 -10.16 -13.34 3.58
CA ARG A 152 -11.40 -13.67 4.31
C ARG A 152 -12.62 -12.96 3.72
N SER A 153 -12.44 -12.09 2.72
CA SER A 153 -13.54 -11.53 1.95
C SER A 153 -14.04 -12.56 0.92
N ARG A 154 -15.33 -12.55 0.63
CA ARG A 154 -15.89 -13.16 -0.59
C ARG A 154 -15.99 -12.15 -1.74
N TRP A 155 -15.18 -11.09 -1.72
CA TRP A 155 -15.26 -10.04 -2.75
C TRP A 155 -14.82 -10.58 -4.11
N THR A 156 -15.54 -10.15 -5.14
CA THR A 156 -15.12 -10.33 -6.53
C THR A 156 -13.90 -9.49 -6.84
N ASP A 157 -13.06 -9.92 -7.77
CA ASP A 157 -11.78 -9.28 -8.01
C ASP A 157 -11.93 -7.87 -8.59
N ARG A 158 -12.98 -7.62 -9.39
CA ARG A 158 -13.40 -6.26 -9.79
C ARG A 158 -13.72 -5.37 -8.57
N TYR A 159 -14.28 -5.90 -7.49
CA TYR A 159 -14.54 -5.09 -6.30
C TYR A 159 -13.26 -4.83 -5.50
N LYS A 160 -12.37 -5.83 -5.37
CA LYS A 160 -11.04 -5.67 -4.76
C LYS A 160 -10.22 -4.60 -5.49
N GLU A 161 -10.10 -4.72 -6.81
CA GLU A 161 -9.46 -3.75 -7.72
C GLU A 161 -9.91 -2.32 -7.44
N ARG A 162 -11.23 -2.08 -7.38
CA ARG A 162 -11.76 -0.71 -7.18
C ARG A 162 -11.56 -0.23 -5.75
N VAL A 163 -11.67 -1.08 -4.74
CA VAL A 163 -11.37 -0.73 -3.34
C VAL A 163 -9.85 -0.49 -3.12
N GLU A 164 -8.98 -1.07 -3.95
CA GLU A 164 -7.52 -0.92 -3.85
C GLU A 164 -6.95 0.27 -4.62
N CYS A 165 -7.68 0.83 -5.59
CA CYS A 165 -7.22 1.93 -6.46
C CYS A 165 -7.70 3.34 -6.04
N TYR A 166 -8.92 3.50 -5.54
CA TYR A 166 -9.55 4.82 -5.37
C TYR A 166 -9.37 5.32 -3.94
N PRO A 167 -8.63 6.41 -3.68
CA PRO A 167 -8.22 6.79 -2.32
C PRO A 167 -9.34 7.35 -1.44
N LYS A 168 -10.59 7.52 -1.90
CA LYS A 168 -11.67 8.08 -1.06
C LYS A 168 -12.92 7.19 -1.11
N VAL A 169 -13.28 6.64 0.05
CA VAL A 169 -14.54 5.91 0.26
C VAL A 169 -15.58 6.79 0.96
N GLN A 170 -16.85 6.59 0.60
CA GLN A 170 -18.00 7.10 1.36
C GLN A 170 -19.04 5.99 1.46
N LEU A 171 -19.45 5.67 2.70
CA LEU A 171 -20.49 4.69 2.98
C LEU A 171 -21.81 5.41 3.27
N MET A 172 -22.82 5.18 2.44
CA MET A 172 -24.17 5.75 2.63
C MET A 172 -25.15 4.64 2.99
N LYS A 173 -25.80 4.73 4.15
CA LYS A 173 -26.84 3.77 4.54
C LYS A 173 -28.10 3.98 3.67
N LEU A 174 -28.50 2.95 2.95
CA LEU A 174 -29.71 2.92 2.13
C LEU A 174 -30.89 2.32 2.93
N GLY A 175 -32.11 2.56 2.44
CA GLY A 175 -33.22 1.64 2.72
C GLY A 175 -32.93 0.27 2.07
N LEU A 176 -33.65 -0.78 2.47
CA LEU A 176 -33.46 -2.14 1.92
C LEU A 176 -33.66 -2.16 0.39
N HIS A 177 -32.58 -2.33 -0.37
CA HIS A 177 -32.57 -2.34 -1.83
C HIS A 177 -31.82 -3.55 -2.36
N GLY A 178 -32.29 -4.12 -3.47
CA GLY A 178 -31.65 -5.27 -4.12
C GLY A 178 -31.69 -6.57 -3.30
N SER A 179 -31.41 -7.67 -3.99
CA SER A 179 -31.35 -9.02 -3.39
C SER A 179 -29.96 -9.63 -3.44
N VAL A 180 -28.99 -9.01 -4.13
CA VAL A 180 -27.64 -9.54 -4.36
C VAL A 180 -26.60 -8.46 -4.09
N CYS A 181 -25.63 -8.75 -3.22
CA CYS A 181 -24.54 -7.83 -2.89
C CYS A 181 -23.56 -7.70 -4.05
N GLU A 182 -23.27 -6.48 -4.51
CA GLU A 182 -22.40 -6.29 -5.66
C GLU A 182 -20.93 -6.62 -5.37
N ALA A 183 -20.49 -6.47 -4.12
CA ALA A 183 -19.13 -6.82 -3.73
C ALA A 183 -18.86 -8.34 -3.81
N CYS A 184 -19.74 -9.15 -3.20
CA CYS A 184 -19.52 -10.60 -3.01
C CYS A 184 -20.46 -11.53 -3.78
N LYS A 185 -21.41 -10.97 -4.56
CA LYS A 185 -22.44 -11.67 -5.36
C LYS A 185 -23.32 -12.67 -4.60
N LEU A 186 -23.27 -12.69 -3.26
CA LEU A 186 -24.20 -13.47 -2.44
C LEU A 186 -25.58 -12.81 -2.42
N GLN A 187 -26.63 -13.65 -2.41
CA GLN A 187 -28.01 -13.21 -2.27
C GLN A 187 -28.26 -12.77 -0.81
N ARG A 188 -28.27 -11.46 -0.57
CA ARG A 188 -28.40 -10.80 0.74
C ARG A 188 -29.11 -9.45 0.56
N GLN A 189 -29.78 -8.98 1.60
CA GLN A 189 -30.30 -7.60 1.63
C GLN A 189 -29.12 -6.61 1.55
N CYS A 190 -29.19 -5.65 0.63
CA CYS A 190 -28.23 -4.57 0.56
C CYS A 190 -28.82 -3.32 1.22
N SER A 191 -28.01 -2.70 2.05
CA SER A 191 -28.41 -1.63 2.97
C SER A 191 -27.38 -0.49 3.02
N PHE A 192 -26.38 -0.55 2.13
CA PHE A 192 -25.33 0.46 1.99
C PHE A 192 -24.99 0.66 0.51
N SER A 193 -24.75 1.91 0.13
CA SER A 193 -23.97 2.26 -1.06
C SER A 193 -22.54 2.50 -0.61
N VAL A 194 -21.59 1.80 -1.21
CA VAL A 194 -20.17 2.14 -1.14
C VAL A 194 -19.85 2.97 -2.37
N ASN A 195 -19.51 4.24 -2.16
CA ASN A 195 -19.04 5.14 -3.21
C ASN A 195 -17.51 5.24 -3.10
N LEU A 196 -16.81 5.05 -4.21
CA LEU A 196 -15.36 5.16 -4.35
C LEU A 196 -15.02 6.28 -5.31
N SER A 197 -14.01 7.10 -4.98
CA SER A 197 -13.70 8.35 -5.66
C SER A 197 -12.26 8.84 -5.38
N GLY A 198 -11.88 9.95 -5.99
CA GLY A 198 -10.55 10.54 -5.89
C GLY A 198 -9.61 10.05 -6.99
N GLN A 199 -8.56 10.83 -7.26
CA GLN A 199 -7.57 10.52 -8.28
C GLN A 199 -6.79 9.24 -7.91
N LEU A 200 -6.55 8.37 -8.89
CA LEU A 200 -5.70 7.19 -8.72
C LEU A 200 -4.24 7.63 -8.54
N TYR A 201 -3.44 6.84 -7.81
CA TYR A 201 -2.07 7.20 -7.46
C TYR A 201 -1.14 5.98 -7.46
N ASP A 202 0.15 6.21 -7.70
CA ASP A 202 1.18 5.17 -7.59
C ASP A 202 1.52 4.86 -6.13
N LEU A 203 1.52 3.58 -5.76
CA LEU A 203 1.65 3.13 -4.36
C LEU A 203 3.04 3.40 -3.75
N ASN A 204 4.05 3.62 -4.58
CA ASN A 204 5.44 3.81 -4.16
C ASN A 204 5.82 5.30 -4.09
N SER A 205 5.57 6.06 -5.16
CA SER A 205 5.88 7.50 -5.22
C SER A 205 4.80 8.39 -4.61
N LEU A 206 3.59 7.86 -4.38
CA LEU A 206 2.39 8.53 -3.91
C LEU A 206 1.89 9.67 -4.82
N GLN A 207 2.41 9.75 -6.04
CA GLN A 207 1.98 10.71 -7.04
C GLN A 207 0.64 10.31 -7.66
N GLU A 208 -0.26 11.29 -7.73
CA GLU A 208 -1.54 11.20 -8.43
C GLU A 208 -1.31 11.09 -9.94
N ASP A 209 -1.98 10.14 -10.61
CA ASP A 209 -2.03 10.13 -12.07
C ASP A 209 -3.01 11.20 -12.60
N GLN A 210 -3.06 11.40 -13.92
CA GLN A 210 -3.94 12.40 -14.55
C GLN A 210 -5.13 11.74 -15.28
N PHE A 211 -5.42 10.47 -14.98
CA PHE A 211 -6.41 9.68 -15.68
C PHE A 211 -7.78 9.77 -15.00
N MET A 212 -8.76 10.34 -15.71
CA MET A 212 -10.16 10.45 -15.28
C MET A 212 -10.35 11.03 -13.84
N PRO A 213 -9.91 12.28 -13.56
CA PRO A 213 -9.95 12.91 -12.22
C PRO A 213 -11.32 13.00 -11.53
N SER A 214 -12.40 12.80 -12.28
CA SER A 214 -13.77 12.84 -11.77
C SER A 214 -14.48 11.49 -11.85
N ASP A 215 -13.75 10.38 -12.04
CA ASP A 215 -14.37 9.05 -12.00
C ASP A 215 -14.85 8.69 -10.58
N THR A 216 -16.01 8.05 -10.53
CA THR A 216 -16.65 7.61 -9.29
C THR A 216 -17.34 6.28 -9.52
N GLN A 217 -17.17 5.34 -8.58
CA GLN A 217 -17.72 3.99 -8.67
C GLN A 217 -18.66 3.77 -7.48
N ALA A 218 -19.90 3.38 -7.73
CA ALA A 218 -20.91 3.13 -6.70
C ALA A 218 -21.33 1.66 -6.72
N PHE A 219 -21.44 1.04 -5.54
CA PHE A 219 -21.78 -0.37 -5.37
C PHE A 219 -22.82 -0.56 -4.26
N SER A 220 -23.91 -1.27 -4.55
CA SER A 220 -24.89 -1.69 -3.55
C SER A 220 -24.42 -2.94 -2.79
N VAL A 221 -24.26 -2.84 -1.48
CA VAL A 221 -23.64 -3.90 -0.65
C VAL A 221 -24.40 -4.21 0.64
N CYS A 222 -24.18 -5.40 1.18
CA CYS A 222 -24.62 -5.79 2.51
C CYS A 222 -23.71 -5.23 3.62
N SER A 223 -24.23 -5.19 4.85
CA SER A 223 -23.53 -4.81 6.10
C SER A 223 -22.07 -5.26 6.18
N VAL A 224 -21.83 -6.56 5.99
CA VAL A 224 -20.49 -7.19 6.08
C VAL A 224 -19.51 -6.67 5.04
N CYS A 225 -20.00 -6.38 3.83
CA CYS A 225 -19.15 -5.87 2.76
C CYS A 225 -18.90 -4.38 2.95
N ALA A 226 -19.88 -3.61 3.42
CA ALA A 226 -19.70 -2.22 3.84
C ALA A 226 -18.62 -2.10 4.93
N SER A 227 -18.84 -2.69 6.11
CA SER A 227 -17.92 -2.58 7.25
C SER A 227 -16.52 -3.15 6.97
N ARG A 228 -16.39 -4.24 6.20
CA ARG A 228 -15.06 -4.73 5.77
C ARG A 228 -14.40 -3.76 4.77
N THR A 229 -15.16 -3.06 3.93
CA THR A 229 -14.60 -2.07 2.99
C THR A 229 -14.07 -0.87 3.76
N GLU A 230 -14.81 -0.38 4.74
CA GLU A 230 -14.44 0.73 5.62
C GLU A 230 -13.06 0.48 6.27
N VAL A 231 -12.92 -0.62 7.03
CA VAL A 231 -11.67 -0.99 7.72
C VAL A 231 -10.52 -1.32 6.75
N TYR A 232 -10.80 -2.02 5.65
CA TYR A 232 -9.77 -2.32 4.64
C TYR A 232 -9.25 -1.06 3.96
N HIS A 233 -10.16 -0.17 3.53
CA HIS A 233 -9.85 1.04 2.77
C HIS A 233 -9.05 2.03 3.61
N ALA A 234 -9.45 2.24 4.86
CA ALA A 234 -8.76 3.13 5.79
C ALA A 234 -7.28 2.72 6.00
N LEU A 235 -6.98 1.42 6.17
CA LEU A 235 -5.59 0.94 6.18
C LEU A 235 -4.91 1.03 4.81
N LYS A 236 -5.58 0.61 3.73
CA LYS A 236 -5.01 0.55 2.37
C LYS A 236 -4.53 1.92 1.87
N HIS A 237 -5.23 2.99 2.23
CA HIS A 237 -4.92 4.34 1.80
C HIS A 237 -4.30 5.22 2.89
N PHE A 238 -4.03 4.69 4.10
CA PHE A 238 -3.47 5.47 5.21
C PHE A 238 -2.18 6.23 4.82
N LYS A 239 -1.23 5.56 4.16
CA LYS A 239 0.05 6.17 3.73
C LYS A 239 -0.16 7.37 2.78
N TYR A 240 -1.16 7.27 1.90
CA TYR A 240 -1.52 8.32 0.96
C TYR A 240 -2.20 9.50 1.67
N HIS A 241 -3.13 9.24 2.60
CA HIS A 241 -3.74 10.31 3.39
C HIS A 241 -2.72 11.03 4.28
N LEU A 242 -1.83 10.29 4.93
CA LEU A 242 -0.73 10.86 5.71
C LEU A 242 0.19 11.74 4.83
N PHE A 243 0.50 11.30 3.61
CA PHE A 243 1.26 12.13 2.64
C PHE A 243 0.51 13.40 2.24
N GLN A 244 -0.80 13.32 2.00
CA GLN A 244 -1.63 14.49 1.69
C GLN A 244 -1.74 15.44 2.89
N HIS A 245 -1.81 14.95 4.13
CA HIS A 245 -1.75 15.80 5.32
C HIS A 245 -0.36 16.47 5.48
N CYS A 246 0.72 15.71 5.30
CA CYS A 246 2.09 16.27 5.25
C CYS A 246 2.20 17.35 4.17
N ARG A 247 1.59 17.15 3.00
CA ARG A 247 1.54 18.14 1.92
C ARG A 247 0.85 19.43 2.37
N THR A 248 -0.36 19.34 2.95
CA THR A 248 -1.09 20.51 3.43
C THR A 248 -0.27 21.31 4.46
N VAL A 249 0.33 20.64 5.46
CA VAL A 249 1.16 21.32 6.46
C VAL A 249 2.41 21.96 5.83
N MET A 250 3.08 21.28 4.91
CA MET A 250 4.26 21.83 4.23
C MET A 250 3.93 23.00 3.28
N GLU A 251 2.70 23.06 2.76
CA GLU A 251 2.17 24.20 2.01
C GLU A 251 1.79 25.38 2.94
N GLU A 252 1.24 25.11 4.13
CA GLU A 252 0.93 26.12 5.16
C GLU A 252 2.19 26.73 5.82
N GLU A 253 3.21 25.93 6.10
CA GLU A 253 4.48 26.36 6.69
C GLU A 253 5.49 26.90 5.65
N LYS A 254 5.05 27.12 4.40
CA LYS A 254 5.90 27.59 3.31
C LYS A 254 6.20 29.09 3.42
N ASN A 255 7.21 29.41 4.23
CA ASN A 255 7.90 30.70 4.13
C ASN A 255 8.40 30.93 2.70
N GLY A 256 8.31 32.17 2.20
CA GLY A 256 8.65 32.52 0.81
C GLY A 256 10.15 32.61 0.48
N GLU A 257 11.00 31.88 1.22
CA GLU A 257 12.46 31.90 1.11
C GLU A 257 12.96 30.52 0.65
N GLU A 258 13.98 30.48 -0.22
CA GLU A 258 14.57 29.23 -0.72
C GLU A 258 15.49 28.59 0.32
N GLU A 259 14.88 27.91 1.30
CA GLU A 259 15.57 27.13 2.32
C GLU A 259 15.92 25.70 1.81
N PRO A 260 17.07 25.12 2.21
CA PRO A 260 17.38 23.73 1.90
C PRO A 260 16.39 22.74 2.52
N VAL A 261 15.92 21.79 1.70
CA VAL A 261 14.98 20.69 2.04
C VAL A 261 15.23 20.07 3.42
N LYS A 262 16.50 19.83 3.79
CA LYS A 262 16.91 19.25 5.09
C LYS A 262 16.44 20.11 6.28
N GLU A 263 16.67 21.42 6.24
CA GLU A 263 16.36 22.31 7.36
C GLU A 263 14.87 22.69 7.36
N THR A 264 14.23 22.81 6.19
CA THR A 264 12.77 22.97 6.07
C THR A 264 12.01 21.81 6.71
N VAL A 265 12.35 20.57 6.34
CA VAL A 265 11.73 19.37 6.92
C VAL A 265 12.03 19.29 8.42
N LYS A 266 13.26 19.60 8.85
CA LYS A 266 13.62 19.59 10.27
C LYS A 266 12.81 20.59 11.10
N ARG A 267 12.67 21.85 10.67
CA ARG A 267 11.84 22.85 11.37
C ARG A 267 10.39 22.38 11.48
N VAL A 268 9.77 22.03 10.35
CA VAL A 268 8.35 21.68 10.32
C VAL A 268 8.10 20.40 11.11
N PHE A 269 9.00 19.41 11.03
CA PHE A 269 8.89 18.17 11.79
C PHE A 269 8.96 18.41 13.31
N THR A 270 9.93 19.19 13.80
CA THR A 270 10.01 19.54 15.22
C THR A 270 8.77 20.31 15.70
N LYS A 271 8.23 21.23 14.88
CA LYS A 271 6.96 21.91 15.19
C LYS A 271 5.78 20.93 15.33
N LEU A 272 5.76 19.87 14.53
CA LEU A 272 4.73 18.81 14.56
C LEU A 272 4.91 17.78 15.68
N GLU A 273 6.14 17.60 16.19
CA GLU A 273 6.40 16.90 17.44
C GLU A 273 5.93 17.73 18.64
N GLU A 274 6.30 19.01 18.70
CA GLU A 274 5.94 19.94 19.78
C GLU A 274 4.43 20.20 19.87
N SER A 275 3.71 20.20 18.74
CA SER A 275 2.25 20.33 18.72
C SER A 275 1.50 19.04 19.05
N GLY A 276 2.19 17.89 19.08
CA GLY A 276 1.59 16.56 19.26
C GLY A 276 0.96 15.96 18.01
N TRP A 277 0.94 16.66 16.86
CA TRP A 277 0.27 16.21 15.63
C TRP A 277 0.72 14.83 15.15
N ILE A 278 2.03 14.53 15.25
CA ILE A 278 2.56 13.21 14.83
C ILE A 278 2.04 12.08 15.74
N SER A 279 1.84 12.37 17.03
CA SER A 279 1.24 11.43 17.97
C SER A 279 -0.24 11.20 17.66
N GLU A 280 -0.99 12.24 17.31
CA GLU A 280 -2.41 12.10 16.90
C GLU A 280 -2.56 11.26 15.62
N GLU A 281 -1.74 11.50 14.60
CA GLU A 281 -1.76 10.67 13.37
C GLU A 281 -1.31 9.22 13.65
N TYR A 282 -0.38 9.02 14.60
CA TYR A 282 0.03 7.68 15.02
C TYR A 282 -1.05 6.95 15.82
N GLU A 283 -1.78 7.64 16.71
CA GLU A 283 -2.91 7.06 17.43
C GLU A 283 -4.03 6.66 16.45
N LYS A 284 -4.36 7.52 15.48
CA LYS A 284 -5.27 7.18 14.37
C LYS A 284 -4.76 5.96 13.59
N PHE A 285 -3.45 5.84 13.32
CA PHE A 285 -2.90 4.65 12.67
C PHE A 285 -3.07 3.39 13.53
N GLN A 286 -2.80 3.47 14.84
CA GLN A 286 -3.01 2.35 15.76
C GLN A 286 -4.47 1.90 15.82
N ASP A 287 -5.43 2.82 15.81
CA ASP A 287 -6.85 2.47 15.85
C ASP A 287 -7.30 1.71 14.60
N HIS A 288 -6.91 2.13 13.39
CA HIS A 288 -7.20 1.36 12.17
C HIS A 288 -6.53 -0.04 12.16
N LEU A 289 -5.34 -0.18 12.76
CA LEU A 289 -4.70 -1.48 12.95
C LEU A 289 -5.48 -2.37 13.93
N ASN A 290 -5.97 -1.78 15.04
CA ASN A 290 -6.81 -2.46 16.03
C ASN A 290 -8.14 -2.92 15.39
N GLU A 291 -8.80 -2.06 14.60
CA GLU A 291 -10.05 -2.40 13.91
C GLU A 291 -9.89 -3.57 12.96
N ALA A 292 -8.75 -3.68 12.27
CA ALA A 292 -8.44 -4.81 11.40
C ALA A 292 -8.09 -6.10 12.16
N ASP A 293 -7.28 -6.00 13.24
CA ASP A 293 -6.91 -7.15 14.08
C ASP A 293 -8.12 -7.75 14.81
N TYR A 294 -9.04 -6.90 15.26
CA TYR A 294 -10.27 -7.29 15.95
C TYR A 294 -11.49 -7.39 15.03
N PHE A 295 -11.31 -7.34 13.70
CA PHE A 295 -12.41 -7.40 12.74
C PHE A 295 -13.20 -8.71 12.86
N GLN A 296 -14.39 -8.64 13.45
CA GLN A 296 -15.24 -9.81 13.64
C GLN A 296 -15.96 -10.17 12.34
N GLU A 297 -15.64 -11.35 11.79
CA GLU A 297 -16.44 -11.91 10.70
C GLU A 297 -17.88 -12.18 11.18
N GLU A 298 -18.86 -11.60 10.48
CA GLU A 298 -20.28 -11.94 10.69
C GLU A 298 -20.46 -13.46 10.49
N LYS A 299 -20.95 -14.13 11.54
CA LYS A 299 -21.25 -15.56 11.48
C LYS A 299 -22.31 -15.80 10.41
N LEU A 300 -22.15 -16.91 9.68
CA LEU A 300 -23.12 -17.34 8.68
C LEU A 300 -24.29 -18.04 9.38
N ASP A 301 -25.29 -17.25 9.73
CA ASP A 301 -26.67 -17.72 10.00
C ASP A 301 -27.39 -18.05 8.67
#